data_AF-A0A7M2T3W0-F1
#
_entry.id   AF-A0A7M2T3W0-F1
#
_cell.length_a   1.000
_cell.length_b   1.000
_cell.length_c   1.000
_cell.angle_alpha   90.00
_cell.angle_beta   90.00
_cell.angle_gamma   90.00
#
_symmetry.space_group_name_H-M   'P 1'
#
loop_
_entity.id
_entity.type
_entity.pdbx_description
1 polymer ?
#
loop_
_entity_poly.entity_id
_entity_poly.type
_entity_poly.pdbx_seq_one_letter_code
_entity_poly.pdbx_strand_id
1 'polypeptide(L)'
;MGESLARGIRPLFLCDVTHLPLILLALLSNWSEKFAHLAEREVQISGFVSADVTIQRPGWYKRTRDIDHPYWGLKGDAPALFDAIATQGRFGAIPDAAARSTYTDFRITIATPDDLKSFRRLFASDVAMFAMFERLHSAGLLTADVRLSMVDGHQIRPEELSAGEQQILTIMGMLRLQRGEESLFLLDEPASHFHPGWSQRWYSTVQDMLEDGQDSQFIAATHDPALVLNIPREQIRILHGSTAALTRAEMPTVDPRGHGVGGLLTTELYGLNTQLDDHTQRLIDIQYELSRTPVLNEEDNRRLRRVNEELESLGLDTIRRDSSVSLFLAELDRRRKELLKRAGSADPPSAEEFALMVRRLFDEKLSRGL
;
A
#
# COMPACT_ATOMS: atom_id res chain seq x y z
N MET A 1 7.31 -29.44 31.01
CA MET A 1 7.22 -29.21 29.55
C MET A 1 5.81 -28.73 29.28
N GLY A 2 5.62 -27.42 29.15
CA GLY A 2 4.30 -26.82 28.96
C GLY A 2 3.85 -26.98 27.51
N GLU A 3 2.57 -27.31 27.32
CA GLU A 3 1.92 -27.27 26.01
C GLU A 3 2.11 -25.86 25.41
N SER A 4 2.69 -25.81 24.22
CA SER A 4 2.89 -24.56 23.50
C SER A 4 1.53 -23.94 23.15
N LEU A 5 1.32 -22.67 23.48
CA LEU A 5 0.07 -21.93 23.22
C LEU A 5 -0.11 -21.81 21.70
N ALA A 6 -0.89 -22.70 21.09
CA ALA A 6 -0.84 -22.96 19.64
C ALA A 6 -1.95 -22.29 18.80
N ARG A 7 -2.82 -21.46 19.40
CA ARG A 7 -3.97 -20.89 18.66
C ARG A 7 -3.58 -19.69 17.80
N GLY A 8 -3.66 -19.88 16.48
CA GLY A 8 -3.44 -18.85 15.44
C GLY A 8 -4.52 -17.76 15.36
N ILE A 9 -4.47 -16.97 14.28
CA ILE A 9 -5.36 -15.84 14.00
C ILE A 9 -6.77 -16.36 13.64
N ARG A 10 -7.81 -15.55 13.85
CA ARG A 10 -9.20 -15.90 13.52
C ARG A 10 -9.38 -16.01 11.98
N PRO A 11 -10.34 -16.81 11.49
CA PRO A 11 -10.57 -16.97 10.05
C PRO A 11 -10.87 -15.66 9.28
N LEU A 12 -11.48 -14.69 9.96
CA LEU A 12 -11.67 -13.33 9.46
C LEU A 12 -11.11 -12.36 10.49
N PHE A 13 -10.23 -11.48 10.04
CA PHE A 13 -9.55 -10.50 10.87
C PHE A 13 -9.47 -9.16 10.14
N LEU A 14 -10.03 -8.11 10.76
CA LEU A 14 -9.88 -6.74 10.30
C LEU A 14 -8.65 -6.15 10.98
N CYS A 15 -7.63 -5.82 10.19
CA CYS A 15 -6.42 -5.20 10.68
C CYS A 15 -6.44 -3.70 10.40
N ASP A 16 -5.97 -2.91 11.37
CA ASP A 16 -5.74 -1.48 11.26
C ASP A 16 -4.40 -1.11 11.93
N VAL A 17 -4.02 0.16 11.84
CA VAL A 17 -2.75 0.67 12.41
C VAL A 17 -2.66 0.53 13.93
N THR A 18 -3.77 0.37 14.66
CA THR A 18 -3.74 0.16 16.13
C THR A 18 -3.14 -1.19 16.51
N HIS A 19 -3.09 -2.12 15.56
CA HIS A 19 -2.45 -3.43 15.75
C HIS A 19 -0.93 -3.37 15.58
N LEU A 20 -0.37 -2.27 15.05
CA LEU A 20 1.04 -2.15 14.73
C LEU A 20 1.97 -2.46 15.92
N PRO A 21 1.73 -1.97 17.16
CA PRO A 21 2.57 -2.33 18.29
C PRO A 21 2.64 -3.85 18.54
N LEU A 22 1.52 -4.55 18.36
CA LEU A 22 1.43 -6.00 18.56
C LEU A 22 2.14 -6.77 17.43
N ILE A 23 1.99 -6.30 16.19
CA ILE A 23 2.69 -6.84 15.02
C ILE A 23 4.19 -6.71 15.22
N LEU A 24 4.66 -5.53 15.61
CA LEU A 24 6.07 -5.28 15.90
C LEU A 24 6.56 -6.18 17.04
N LEU A 25 5.85 -6.26 18.16
CA LEU A 25 6.26 -7.15 19.27
C LEU A 25 6.45 -8.60 18.83
N ALA A 26 5.59 -9.12 17.95
CA ALA A 26 5.72 -10.48 17.45
C ALA A 26 6.95 -10.63 16.52
N LEU A 27 7.13 -9.70 15.56
CA LEU A 27 8.12 -9.83 14.49
C LEU A 27 9.53 -9.34 14.88
N LEU A 28 9.65 -8.33 15.75
CA LEU A 28 10.95 -7.76 16.12
C LEU A 28 11.79 -8.69 17.01
N SER A 29 11.20 -9.76 17.51
CA SER A 29 11.92 -10.82 18.22
C SER A 29 13.00 -11.49 17.35
N ASN A 30 12.79 -11.52 16.03
CA ASN A 30 13.73 -12.08 15.06
C ASN A 30 14.13 -11.02 14.01
N TRP A 31 14.96 -10.06 14.42
CA TRP A 31 15.42 -8.91 13.60
C TRP A 31 16.26 -9.28 12.35
N SER A 32 16.39 -10.55 11.97
CA SER A 32 17.14 -11.01 10.79
C SER A 32 16.24 -11.34 9.59
N GLU A 33 14.94 -11.10 9.69
CA GLU A 33 13.99 -11.47 8.64
C GLU A 33 13.75 -10.35 7.61
N LYS A 34 13.13 -10.69 6.47
CA LYS A 34 12.75 -9.75 5.40
C LYS A 34 12.03 -8.50 5.92
N PHE A 35 11.18 -8.66 6.93
CA PHE A 35 10.47 -7.55 7.56
C PHE A 35 11.40 -6.52 8.21
N ALA A 36 12.47 -6.96 8.88
CA ALA A 36 13.44 -6.05 9.51
C ALA A 36 14.17 -5.21 8.46
N HIS A 37 14.57 -5.82 7.34
CA HIS A 37 15.18 -5.09 6.23
C HIS A 37 14.24 -4.06 5.61
N LEU A 38 12.95 -4.35 5.51
CA LEU A 38 11.95 -3.39 5.05
C LEU A 38 11.79 -2.24 6.06
N ALA A 39 11.68 -2.55 7.35
CA ALA A 39 11.53 -1.56 8.41
C ALA A 39 12.75 -0.62 8.49
N GLU A 40 13.96 -1.13 8.33
CA GLU A 40 15.18 -0.33 8.30
C GLU A 40 15.29 0.51 7.03
N ARG A 41 15.03 -0.08 5.85
CA ARG A 41 15.19 0.60 4.54
C ARG A 41 14.15 1.68 4.32
N GLU A 42 12.89 1.40 4.62
CA GLU A 42 11.78 2.29 4.27
C GLU A 42 11.37 3.21 5.43
N VAL A 43 11.51 2.76 6.68
CA VAL A 43 11.02 3.48 7.88
C VAL A 43 12.17 3.86 8.84
N GLN A 44 13.41 3.50 8.53
CA GLN A 44 14.59 3.82 9.35
C GLN A 44 14.54 3.30 10.79
N ILE A 45 13.78 2.23 11.03
CA ILE A 45 13.80 1.55 12.34
C ILE A 45 15.02 0.64 12.36
N SER A 46 15.90 0.83 13.33
CA SER A 46 17.12 0.04 13.51
C SER A 46 16.95 -1.14 14.49
N GLY A 47 15.95 -1.09 15.36
CA GLY A 47 15.72 -2.17 16.31
C GLY A 47 14.61 -1.94 17.33
N PHE A 48 14.40 -2.97 18.16
CA PHE A 48 13.59 -2.91 19.37
C PHE A 48 14.40 -2.34 20.55
N VAL A 49 13.77 -1.52 21.39
CA VAL A 49 14.37 -1.03 22.64
C VAL A 49 13.74 -1.73 23.84
N SER A 50 12.44 -1.49 24.06
CA SER A 50 11.69 -2.03 25.19
C SER A 50 10.19 -2.07 24.90
N ALA A 51 9.44 -2.80 25.71
CA ALA A 51 7.99 -2.74 25.68
C ALA A 51 7.38 -3.01 27.05
N ASP A 52 6.31 -2.29 27.34
CA ASP A 52 5.46 -2.51 28.51
C ASP A 52 4.09 -2.97 28.04
N VAL A 53 3.73 -4.21 28.37
CA VAL A 53 2.41 -4.78 28.10
C VAL A 53 1.61 -4.76 29.38
N THR A 54 0.53 -3.97 29.41
CA THR A 54 -0.34 -3.85 30.58
C THR A 54 -1.61 -4.66 30.36
N ILE A 55 -1.91 -5.55 31.31
CA ILE A 55 -3.12 -6.35 31.33
C ILE A 55 -4.07 -5.82 32.39
N GLN A 56 -5.25 -5.37 31.96
CA GLN A 56 -6.31 -4.82 32.78
C GLN A 56 -7.34 -5.90 33.14
N ARG A 57 -7.93 -5.76 34.32
CA ARG A 57 -9.05 -6.58 34.74
C ARG A 57 -10.28 -6.32 33.85
N PRO A 58 -11.00 -7.36 33.42
CA PRO A 58 -12.25 -7.18 32.71
C PRO A 58 -13.31 -6.43 33.54
N GLY A 59 -14.01 -5.47 32.93
CA GLY A 59 -15.03 -4.66 33.62
C GLY A 59 -16.25 -5.46 34.11
N TRP A 60 -16.51 -6.64 33.54
CA TRP A 60 -17.58 -7.54 33.98
C TRP A 60 -17.23 -8.34 35.25
N TYR A 61 -15.95 -8.41 35.64
CA TYR A 61 -15.53 -9.15 36.82
C TYR A 61 -15.90 -8.38 38.09
N LYS A 62 -16.93 -8.87 38.79
CA LYS A 62 -17.36 -8.36 40.10
C LYS A 62 -16.91 -9.33 41.19
N ARG A 63 -16.16 -8.83 42.16
CA ARG A 63 -15.67 -9.56 43.36
C ARG A 63 -16.78 -10.15 44.25
N THR A 64 -18.04 -9.89 43.95
CA THR A 64 -19.20 -10.22 44.79
C THR A 64 -19.73 -11.65 44.64
N ARG A 65 -19.18 -12.46 43.72
CA ARG A 65 -19.46 -13.89 43.66
C ARG A 65 -18.32 -14.62 44.38
N ASP A 66 -18.65 -15.42 45.39
CA ASP A 66 -17.79 -16.21 46.31
C ASP A 66 -16.82 -17.22 45.64
N ILE A 67 -16.27 -16.90 44.48
CA ILE A 67 -15.27 -17.75 43.83
C ILE A 67 -14.06 -16.90 43.48
N ASP A 68 -13.12 -17.01 44.41
CA ASP A 68 -11.72 -16.69 44.38
C ASP A 68 -11.07 -17.39 43.16
N HIS A 69 -11.08 -16.71 41.99
CA HIS A 69 -10.54 -17.25 40.73
C HIS A 69 -9.23 -16.54 40.32
N PRO A 70 -8.17 -17.28 39.93
CA PRO A 70 -6.96 -16.68 39.38
C PRO A 70 -7.27 -15.89 38.11
N TYR A 71 -6.52 -14.81 37.89
CA TYR A 71 -6.61 -13.96 36.69
C TYR A 71 -8.05 -13.55 36.34
N TRP A 72 -8.85 -13.24 37.38
CA TRP A 72 -10.23 -12.77 37.23
C TRP A 72 -11.16 -13.77 36.51
N GLY A 73 -10.85 -15.07 36.61
CA GLY A 73 -11.64 -16.13 35.98
C GLY A 73 -11.52 -16.19 34.46
N LEU A 74 -10.47 -15.58 33.87
CA LEU A 74 -10.13 -15.77 32.47
C LEU A 74 -9.95 -17.26 32.17
N LYS A 75 -10.47 -17.70 31.02
CA LYS A 75 -10.36 -19.08 30.53
C LYS A 75 -9.51 -19.14 29.27
N GLY A 76 -9.02 -20.33 28.95
CA GLY A 76 -8.20 -20.58 27.77
C GLY A 76 -6.72 -20.37 28.06
N ASP A 77 -6.01 -19.87 27.06
CA ASP A 77 -4.54 -19.88 27.01
C ASP A 77 -3.90 -18.77 27.87
N ALA A 78 -4.65 -17.70 28.18
CA ALA A 78 -4.11 -16.50 28.83
C ALA A 78 -3.62 -16.76 30.28
N PRO A 79 -4.38 -17.46 31.16
CA PRO A 79 -3.87 -17.88 32.46
C PRO A 79 -2.55 -18.66 32.39
N ALA A 80 -2.45 -19.61 31.46
CA ALA A 80 -1.24 -20.42 31.29
C ALA A 80 -0.03 -19.57 30.89
N LEU A 81 -0.24 -18.55 30.04
CA LEU A 81 0.79 -17.56 29.73
C LEU A 81 1.21 -16.79 30.98
N PHE A 82 0.26 -16.29 31.77
CA PHE A 82 0.56 -15.49 32.97
C PHE A 82 1.31 -16.32 34.02
N ASP A 83 0.92 -17.58 34.23
CA ASP A 83 1.65 -18.52 35.09
C ASP A 83 3.08 -18.78 34.59
N ALA A 84 3.25 -18.95 33.26
CA ALA A 84 4.56 -19.17 32.66
C ALA A 84 5.48 -17.95 32.83
N ILE A 85 4.94 -16.73 32.64
CA ILE A 85 5.70 -15.49 32.83
C ILE A 85 6.03 -15.30 34.31
N ALA A 86 5.09 -15.55 35.22
CA ALA A 86 5.30 -15.47 36.68
C ALA A 86 6.40 -16.43 37.14
N THR A 87 6.40 -17.66 36.61
CA THR A 87 7.42 -18.68 36.91
C THR A 87 8.82 -18.26 36.49
N GLN A 88 8.96 -17.53 35.38
CA GLN A 88 10.28 -17.02 34.96
C GLN A 88 10.79 -15.90 35.85
N GLY A 89 9.91 -15.12 36.50
CA GLY A 89 10.27 -13.98 37.35
C GLY A 89 11.03 -12.86 36.64
N ARG A 90 11.15 -12.92 35.30
CA ARG A 90 12.02 -12.07 34.47
C ARG A 90 11.34 -10.80 33.97
N PHE A 91 10.02 -10.83 33.80
CA PHE A 91 9.26 -9.77 33.12
C PHE A 91 8.42 -8.92 34.07
N GLY A 92 8.85 -8.83 35.33
CA GLY A 92 8.14 -8.13 36.40
C GLY A 92 7.31 -9.07 37.28
N ALA A 93 6.77 -8.50 38.36
CA ALA A 93 5.90 -9.22 39.29
C ALA A 93 4.51 -9.37 38.69
N ILE A 94 4.16 -10.59 38.29
CA ILE A 94 2.79 -10.94 37.94
C ILE A 94 2.09 -11.37 39.21
N PRO A 95 0.90 -10.81 39.53
CA PRO A 95 0.13 -11.25 40.68
C PRO A 95 -0.07 -12.76 40.62
N ASP A 96 0.25 -13.44 41.71
CA ASP A 96 0.10 -14.89 41.80
C ASP A 96 -1.32 -15.31 41.40
N ALA A 97 -1.46 -16.55 40.90
CA ALA A 97 -2.73 -17.26 40.77
C ALA A 97 -3.47 -17.46 42.14
N ALA A 98 -3.04 -16.77 43.18
CA ALA A 98 -3.73 -16.65 44.43
C ALA A 98 -5.08 -15.95 44.21
N ALA A 99 -6.11 -16.75 44.43
CA ALA A 99 -7.53 -16.44 44.47
C ALA A 99 -7.92 -15.05 45.07
N ARG A 100 -7.09 -14.51 45.99
CA ARG A 100 -7.33 -13.26 46.74
C ARG A 100 -6.64 -12.00 46.20
N SER A 101 -6.01 -12.06 45.03
CA SER A 101 -5.31 -10.92 44.41
C SER A 101 -6.19 -9.65 44.35
N THR A 102 -5.66 -8.50 44.82
CA THR A 102 -6.31 -7.17 44.79
C THR A 102 -5.98 -6.34 43.56
N TYR A 103 -5.17 -6.89 42.67
CA TYR A 103 -4.69 -6.19 41.50
C TYR A 103 -5.84 -5.90 40.52
N THR A 104 -5.90 -4.64 40.08
CA THR A 104 -6.77 -4.17 38.99
C THR A 104 -6.13 -4.36 37.63
N ASP A 105 -4.81 -4.43 37.61
CA ASP A 105 -3.98 -4.65 36.45
C ASP A 105 -2.61 -5.20 36.86
N PHE A 106 -1.86 -5.67 35.86
CA PHE A 106 -0.44 -5.97 36.02
C PHE A 106 0.30 -5.64 34.73
N ARG A 107 1.61 -5.42 34.85
CA ARG A 107 2.49 -5.04 33.74
C ARG A 107 3.55 -6.12 33.51
N ILE A 108 3.72 -6.47 32.25
CA ILE A 108 4.81 -7.30 31.74
C ILE A 108 5.81 -6.34 31.09
N THR A 109 7.00 -6.24 31.68
CA THR A 109 8.06 -5.36 31.16
C THR A 109 9.10 -6.18 30.41
N ILE A 110 9.28 -5.85 29.13
CA ILE A 110 10.28 -6.40 28.23
C ILE A 110 11.36 -5.32 28.07
N ALA A 111 12.40 -5.38 28.90
CA ALA A 111 13.34 -4.28 29.04
C ALA A 111 14.43 -4.24 27.95
N THR A 112 14.71 -5.38 27.31
CA THR A 112 15.80 -5.52 26.34
C THR A 112 15.41 -6.39 25.14
N PRO A 113 16.15 -6.31 24.02
CA PRO A 113 15.96 -7.23 22.89
C PRO A 113 16.10 -8.72 23.26
N ASP A 114 16.95 -9.05 24.23
CA ASP A 114 17.11 -10.44 24.71
C ASP A 114 15.93 -10.89 25.59
N ASP A 115 15.32 -9.95 26.31
CA ASP A 115 14.04 -10.20 26.99
C ASP A 115 12.95 -10.47 25.95
N LEU A 116 12.88 -9.71 24.86
CA LEU A 116 11.89 -9.94 23.81
C LEU A 116 12.03 -11.33 23.18
N LYS A 117 13.26 -11.74 22.86
CA LYS A 117 13.55 -13.10 22.37
C LYS A 117 13.14 -14.18 23.38
N SER A 118 13.41 -13.95 24.67
CA SER A 118 13.05 -14.89 25.73
C SER A 118 11.53 -14.96 25.92
N PHE A 119 10.85 -13.82 25.82
CA PHE A 119 9.41 -13.70 25.91
C PHE A 119 8.73 -14.42 24.75
N ARG A 120 9.23 -14.22 23.53
CA ARG A 120 8.73 -14.88 22.31
C ARG A 120 8.76 -16.41 22.40
N ARG A 121 9.76 -16.99 23.09
CA ARG A 121 9.88 -18.44 23.28
C ARG A 121 8.76 -19.07 24.12
N LEU A 122 7.95 -18.25 24.81
CA LEU A 122 6.74 -18.72 25.50
C LEU A 122 5.63 -19.14 24.53
N PHE A 123 5.73 -18.77 23.25
CA PHE A 123 4.72 -19.01 22.23
C PHE A 123 5.23 -19.99 21.17
N ALA A 124 4.29 -20.72 20.54
CA ALA A 124 4.60 -21.65 19.45
C ALA A 124 5.25 -20.95 18.24
N SER A 125 4.67 -19.82 17.84
CA SER A 125 5.03 -19.07 16.64
C SER A 125 4.78 -17.56 16.85
N ASP A 126 5.28 -16.72 15.92
CA ASP A 126 5.06 -15.27 15.94
C ASP A 126 3.56 -14.99 15.85
N VAL A 127 2.88 -15.79 15.02
CA VAL A 127 1.42 -15.80 14.84
C VAL A 127 0.69 -16.13 16.13
N ALA A 128 1.14 -17.12 16.89
CA ALA A 128 0.50 -17.50 18.14
C ALA A 128 0.62 -16.39 19.20
N MET A 129 1.79 -15.72 19.25
CA MET A 129 2.00 -14.56 20.10
C MET A 129 1.07 -13.41 19.69
N PHE A 130 1.09 -13.02 18.42
CA PHE A 130 0.24 -11.97 17.89
C PHE A 130 -1.25 -12.26 18.14
N ALA A 131 -1.72 -13.47 17.80
CA ALA A 131 -3.11 -13.85 17.97
C ALA A 131 -3.56 -13.85 19.44
N MET A 132 -2.69 -14.23 20.37
CA MET A 132 -2.98 -14.09 21.80
C MET A 132 -3.16 -12.63 22.20
N PHE A 133 -2.21 -11.78 21.81
CA PHE A 133 -2.19 -10.38 22.19
C PHE A 133 -3.35 -9.61 21.55
N GLU A 134 -3.64 -9.88 20.28
CA GLU A 134 -4.82 -9.38 19.57
C GLU A 134 -6.10 -9.75 20.33
N ARG A 135 -6.26 -11.01 20.75
CA ARG A 135 -7.46 -11.43 21.49
C ARG A 135 -7.65 -10.64 22.79
N LEU A 136 -6.57 -10.39 23.53
CA LEU A 136 -6.61 -9.62 24.76
C LEU A 136 -6.85 -8.12 24.48
N HIS A 137 -6.24 -7.57 23.43
CA HIS A 137 -6.41 -6.19 22.99
C HIS A 137 -7.86 -5.92 22.54
N SER A 138 -8.40 -6.77 21.66
CA SER A 138 -9.78 -6.71 21.18
C SER A 138 -10.81 -6.93 22.29
N ALA A 139 -10.43 -7.59 23.39
CA ALA A 139 -11.26 -7.69 24.60
C ALA A 139 -11.18 -6.45 25.51
N GLY A 140 -10.37 -5.44 25.15
CA GLY A 140 -10.11 -4.25 25.96
C GLY A 140 -9.27 -4.52 27.21
N LEU A 141 -8.55 -5.64 27.24
CA LEU A 141 -7.77 -6.08 28.40
C LEU A 141 -6.28 -5.80 28.27
N LEU A 142 -5.77 -5.57 27.06
CA LEU A 142 -4.34 -5.40 26.82
C LEU A 142 -4.06 -4.06 26.15
N THR A 143 -3.09 -3.33 26.70
CA THR A 143 -2.41 -2.22 26.03
C THR A 143 -0.92 -2.50 25.96
N ALA A 144 -0.26 -2.06 24.89
CA ALA A 144 1.17 -2.23 24.71
C ALA A 144 1.81 -0.88 24.39
N ASP A 145 2.82 -0.49 25.17
CA ASP A 145 3.70 0.63 24.85
C ASP A 145 5.02 0.07 24.34
N VAL A 146 5.34 0.29 23.07
CA VAL A 146 6.54 -0.26 22.41
C VAL A 146 7.49 0.89 22.12
N ARG A 147 8.77 0.70 22.46
CA ARG A 147 9.86 1.62 22.13
C ARG A 147 10.75 1.02 21.07
N LEU A 148 10.97 1.78 20.02
CA LEU A 148 11.81 1.44 18.87
C LEU A 148 13.03 2.35 18.85
N SER A 149 14.13 1.85 18.28
CA SER A 149 15.32 2.63 17.98
C SER A 149 15.30 2.98 16.50
N MET A 150 15.58 4.24 16.19
CA MET A 150 15.77 4.73 14.83
C MET A 150 17.24 4.63 14.42
N VAL A 151 17.53 4.72 13.12
CA VAL A 151 18.91 4.64 12.57
C VAL A 151 19.78 5.82 13.04
N ASP A 152 19.19 6.99 13.22
CA ASP A 152 19.87 8.18 13.75
C ASP A 152 20.03 8.18 15.29
N GLY A 153 19.56 7.11 15.95
CA GLY A 153 19.77 6.85 17.38
C GLY A 153 18.70 7.41 18.32
N HIS A 154 17.69 8.15 17.83
CA HIS A 154 16.56 8.52 18.69
C HIS A 154 15.57 7.36 18.87
N GLN A 155 14.73 7.46 19.90
CA GLN A 155 13.72 6.44 20.21
C GLN A 155 12.33 6.99 19.98
N ILE A 156 11.46 6.16 19.40
CA ILE A 156 10.08 6.50 19.11
C ILE A 156 9.14 5.40 19.55
N ARG A 157 7.86 5.74 19.64
CA ARG A 157 6.76 4.78 19.66
C ARG A 157 6.21 4.58 18.26
N PRO A 158 5.57 3.43 17.97
CA PRO A 158 4.93 3.19 16.68
C PRO A 158 3.91 4.27 16.29
N GLU A 159 3.23 4.89 17.26
CA GLU A 159 2.24 5.94 17.00
C GLU A 159 2.87 7.28 16.57
N GLU A 160 4.18 7.46 16.78
CA GLU A 160 4.94 8.65 16.37
C GLU A 160 5.43 8.57 14.92
N LEU A 161 5.30 7.40 14.28
CA LEU A 161 5.56 7.22 12.85
C LEU A 161 4.52 7.98 12.01
N SER A 162 4.88 8.38 10.79
CA SER A 162 3.93 8.94 9.84
C SER A 162 2.85 7.91 9.46
N ALA A 163 1.69 8.40 9.02
CA ALA A 163 0.57 7.53 8.64
C ALA A 163 0.95 6.48 7.57
N GLY A 164 1.79 6.88 6.59
CA GLY A 164 2.30 5.98 5.56
C GLY A 164 3.22 4.89 6.10
N GLU A 165 4.12 5.25 7.03
CA GLU A 165 5.03 4.30 7.70
C GLU A 165 4.25 3.29 8.54
N GLN A 166 3.25 3.76 9.30
CA GLN A 166 2.37 2.87 10.05
C GLN A 166 1.63 1.90 9.14
N GLN A 167 1.09 2.41 8.01
CA GLN A 167 0.32 1.61 7.06
C GLN A 167 1.19 0.54 6.39
N ILE A 168 2.37 0.89 5.88
CA ILE A 168 3.26 -0.07 5.21
C ILE A 168 3.75 -1.15 6.18
N LEU A 169 4.14 -0.78 7.41
CA LEU A 169 4.57 -1.75 8.42
C LEU A 169 3.42 -2.67 8.85
N THR A 170 2.20 -2.14 8.96
CA THR A 170 1.01 -2.92 9.32
C THR A 170 0.72 -3.97 8.26
N ILE A 171 0.62 -3.55 6.98
CA ILE A 171 0.34 -4.47 5.87
C ILE A 171 1.45 -5.52 5.74
N MET A 172 2.72 -5.08 5.67
CA MET A 172 3.86 -5.97 5.46
C MET A 172 4.10 -6.89 6.64
N GLY A 173 3.83 -6.41 7.86
CA GLY A 173 3.91 -7.20 9.07
C GLY A 173 2.81 -8.24 9.15
N MET A 174 1.57 -7.89 8.77
CA MET A 174 0.48 -8.88 8.67
C MET A 174 0.77 -9.95 7.61
N LEU A 175 1.30 -9.54 6.46
CA LEU A 175 1.73 -10.47 5.44
C LEU A 175 2.82 -11.42 5.97
N ARG A 176 3.79 -10.86 6.70
CA ARG A 176 4.85 -11.67 7.31
C ARG A 176 4.33 -12.63 8.37
N LEU A 177 3.36 -12.21 9.18
CA LEU A 177 2.75 -13.04 10.20
C LEU A 177 1.99 -14.21 9.55
N GLN A 178 1.22 -13.98 8.51
CA GLN A 178 0.46 -15.03 7.81
C GLN A 178 1.32 -15.94 6.91
N ARG A 179 2.65 -15.90 7.07
CA ARG A 179 3.54 -16.75 6.28
C ARG A 179 3.24 -18.23 6.52
N GLY A 180 3.14 -19.00 5.44
CA GLY A 180 2.90 -20.44 5.49
C GLY A 180 1.43 -20.84 5.68
N GLU A 181 0.50 -19.88 5.72
CA GLU A 181 -0.94 -20.11 5.72
C GLU A 181 -1.55 -19.62 4.39
N GLU A 182 -2.53 -20.35 3.86
CA GLU A 182 -3.30 -19.90 2.69
C GLU A 182 -4.25 -18.76 3.10
N SER A 183 -3.94 -17.53 2.69
CA SER A 183 -4.64 -16.33 3.16
C SER A 183 -5.20 -15.49 2.01
N LEU A 184 -6.40 -14.94 2.22
CA LEU A 184 -7.00 -13.93 1.37
C LEU A 184 -6.84 -12.55 2.01
N PHE A 185 -6.08 -11.67 1.37
CA PHE A 185 -5.90 -10.28 1.76
C PHE A 185 -6.84 -9.38 0.96
N LEU A 186 -7.71 -8.67 1.67
CA LEU A 186 -8.59 -7.66 1.10
C LEU A 186 -8.10 -6.28 1.55
N LEU A 187 -7.71 -5.44 0.60
CA LEU A 187 -7.12 -4.13 0.87
C LEU A 187 -7.94 -3.05 0.17
N ASP A 188 -8.44 -2.10 0.95
CA ASP A 188 -9.12 -0.92 0.42
C ASP A 188 -8.17 0.28 0.52
N GLU A 189 -7.82 0.85 -0.63
CA GLU A 189 -6.88 1.96 -0.78
C GLU A 189 -5.58 1.82 0.04
N PRO A 190 -4.81 0.72 -0.16
CA PRO A 190 -3.60 0.45 0.61
C PRO A 190 -2.52 1.52 0.46
N ALA A 191 -2.57 2.36 -0.58
CA ALA A 191 -1.63 3.44 -0.83
C ALA A 191 -2.09 4.85 -0.39
N SER A 192 -3.24 4.98 0.29
CA SER A 192 -3.80 6.30 0.68
C SER A 192 -2.82 7.26 1.34
N HIS A 193 -1.88 6.74 2.15
CA HIS A 193 -0.88 7.53 2.85
C HIS A 193 0.56 7.24 2.41
N PHE A 194 0.74 6.50 1.32
CA PHE A 194 2.07 6.13 0.86
C PHE A 194 2.81 7.32 0.27
N HIS A 195 4.12 7.36 0.53
CA HIS A 195 5.01 8.13 -0.32
C HIS A 195 4.93 7.57 -1.76
N PRO A 196 4.93 8.41 -2.83
CA PRO A 196 4.76 7.92 -4.21
C PRO A 196 5.73 6.81 -4.62
N GLY A 197 6.96 6.85 -4.11
CA GLY A 197 7.96 5.80 -4.34
C GLY A 197 7.63 4.43 -3.73
N TRP A 198 6.76 4.37 -2.72
CA TRP A 198 6.23 3.11 -2.18
C TRP A 198 5.07 2.60 -3.02
N SER A 199 4.15 3.45 -3.46
CA SER A 199 3.09 3.06 -4.40
C SER A 199 3.68 2.42 -5.65
N GLN A 200 4.71 3.06 -6.25
CA GLN A 200 5.39 2.50 -7.42
C GLN A 200 5.99 1.12 -7.16
N ARG A 201 6.60 0.90 -5.99
CA ARG A 201 7.25 -0.37 -5.63
C ARG A 201 6.33 -1.36 -4.92
N TRP A 202 5.04 -1.04 -4.79
CA TRP A 202 4.08 -1.85 -4.03
C TRP A 202 4.08 -3.31 -4.47
N TYR A 203 3.88 -3.53 -5.78
CA TYR A 203 3.79 -4.86 -6.35
C TYR A 203 5.04 -5.70 -6.07
N SER A 204 6.23 -5.16 -6.33
CA SER A 204 7.50 -5.86 -6.04
C SER A 204 7.71 -6.07 -4.55
N THR A 205 7.30 -5.11 -3.70
CA THR A 205 7.46 -5.23 -2.24
C THR A 205 6.59 -6.34 -1.67
N VAL A 206 5.34 -6.48 -2.15
CA VAL A 206 4.46 -7.60 -1.77
C VAL A 206 5.06 -8.93 -2.25
N GLN A 207 5.52 -9.00 -3.51
CA GLN A 207 6.17 -10.20 -4.05
C GLN A 207 7.41 -10.60 -3.26
N ASP A 208 8.26 -9.63 -2.89
CA ASP A 208 9.47 -9.87 -2.10
C ASP A 208 9.15 -10.39 -0.70
N MET A 209 8.03 -9.97 -0.11
CA MET A 209 7.63 -10.37 1.24
C MET A 209 7.02 -11.78 1.28
N LEU A 210 6.36 -12.20 0.19
CA LEU A 210 5.89 -13.57 0.01
C LEU A 210 7.09 -14.55 -0.03
N GLU A 211 6.91 -15.73 0.56
CA GLU A 211 7.89 -16.83 0.46
C GLU A 211 7.46 -17.82 -0.63
N ASP A 212 8.43 -18.55 -1.19
CA ASP A 212 8.15 -19.58 -2.20
C ASP A 212 7.20 -20.64 -1.62
N GLY A 213 6.14 -20.96 -2.37
CA GLY A 213 5.11 -21.92 -1.94
C GLY A 213 3.99 -21.36 -1.08
N GLN A 214 3.85 -20.03 -0.99
CA GLN A 214 2.68 -19.40 -0.38
C GLN A 214 1.54 -19.21 -1.38
N ASP A 215 0.42 -19.88 -1.12
CA ASP A 215 -0.82 -19.78 -1.89
C ASP A 215 -1.75 -18.70 -1.27
N SER A 216 -1.26 -17.46 -1.21
CA SER A 216 -2.05 -16.30 -0.75
C SER A 216 -2.57 -15.46 -1.91
N GLN A 217 -3.81 -14.96 -1.80
CA GLN A 217 -4.44 -14.09 -2.78
C GLN A 217 -4.58 -12.67 -2.24
N PHE A 218 -4.25 -11.68 -3.07
CA PHE A 218 -4.44 -10.26 -2.76
C PHE A 218 -5.50 -9.68 -3.69
N ILE A 219 -6.48 -9.02 -3.09
CA ILE A 219 -7.47 -8.21 -3.80
C ILE A 219 -7.38 -6.81 -3.21
N ALA A 220 -6.89 -5.87 -4.03
CA ALA A 220 -6.76 -4.47 -3.65
C ALA A 220 -7.66 -3.60 -4.53
N ALA A 221 -8.40 -2.69 -3.91
CA ALA A 221 -9.08 -1.59 -4.60
C ALA A 221 -8.21 -0.34 -4.47
N THR A 222 -8.02 0.40 -5.58
CA THR A 222 -7.34 1.69 -5.51
C THR A 222 -7.71 2.65 -6.64
N HIS A 223 -7.60 3.94 -6.36
CA HIS A 223 -7.56 5.00 -7.36
C HIS A 223 -6.14 5.53 -7.65
N ASP A 224 -5.09 4.99 -7.01
CA ASP A 224 -3.71 5.47 -7.18
C ASP A 224 -3.05 4.89 -8.47
N PRO A 225 -2.74 5.72 -9.48
CA PRO A 225 -2.04 5.29 -10.70
C PRO A 225 -0.62 4.76 -10.46
N ALA A 226 0.04 5.21 -9.41
CA ALA A 226 1.38 4.73 -9.07
C ALA A 226 1.36 3.28 -8.58
N LEU A 227 0.30 2.85 -7.91
CA LEU A 227 0.19 1.49 -7.38
C LEU A 227 0.06 0.45 -8.50
N VAL A 228 -0.71 0.76 -9.54
CA VAL A 228 -0.99 -0.17 -10.65
C VAL A 228 0.12 -0.25 -11.70
N LEU A 229 1.10 0.68 -11.66
CA LEU A 229 2.14 0.85 -12.66
C LEU A 229 2.94 -0.43 -12.97
N ASN A 230 3.24 -1.21 -11.93
CA ASN A 230 4.06 -2.43 -12.03
C ASN A 230 3.23 -3.73 -12.03
N ILE A 231 1.90 -3.62 -12.05
CA ILE A 231 0.98 -4.76 -12.05
C ILE A 231 0.69 -5.14 -13.51
N PRO A 232 0.79 -6.43 -13.89
CA PRO A 232 0.45 -6.84 -15.24
C PRO A 232 -1.07 -6.71 -15.46
N ARG A 233 -1.49 -6.30 -16.65
CA ARG A 233 -2.92 -6.09 -16.95
C ARG A 233 -3.83 -7.28 -16.60
N GLU A 234 -3.31 -8.51 -16.70
CA GLU A 234 -4.07 -9.73 -16.40
C GLU A 234 -4.55 -9.77 -14.94
N GLN A 235 -3.87 -9.05 -14.04
CA GLN A 235 -4.19 -8.94 -12.61
C GLN A 235 -5.01 -7.67 -12.27
N ILE A 236 -5.39 -6.88 -13.27
CA ILE A 236 -6.15 -5.64 -13.06
C ILE A 236 -7.58 -5.83 -13.55
N ARG A 237 -8.54 -5.30 -12.79
CA ARG A 237 -9.94 -5.18 -13.21
C ARG A 237 -10.40 -3.75 -13.01
N ILE A 238 -10.90 -3.13 -14.07
CA ILE A 238 -11.57 -1.83 -14.03
C ILE A 238 -13.03 -2.10 -13.67
N LEU A 239 -13.51 -1.44 -12.62
CA LEU A 239 -14.90 -1.49 -12.22
C LEU A 239 -15.66 -0.33 -12.85
N HIS A 240 -16.60 -0.63 -13.74
CA HIS A 240 -17.46 0.37 -14.35
C HIS A 240 -18.73 0.54 -13.51
N GLY A 241 -18.89 1.73 -12.93
CA GLY A 241 -20.13 2.10 -12.26
C GLY A 241 -21.29 2.15 -13.28
N SER A 242 -22.38 1.47 -12.99
CA SER A 242 -23.61 1.55 -13.77
C SER A 242 -24.76 2.06 -12.90
N THR A 243 -25.66 2.85 -13.48
CA THR A 243 -26.96 3.18 -12.89
C THR A 243 -27.91 1.98 -12.84
N ALA A 244 -27.62 0.91 -13.58
CA ALA A 244 -28.28 -0.38 -13.45
C ALA A 244 -27.56 -1.24 -12.40
N ALA A 245 -28.29 -2.14 -11.74
CA ALA A 245 -27.84 -2.96 -10.60
C ALA A 245 -26.67 -3.95 -10.87
N LEU A 246 -25.93 -3.81 -11.99
CA LEU A 246 -24.84 -4.68 -12.40
C LEU A 246 -23.57 -3.87 -12.63
N THR A 247 -22.64 -3.94 -11.67
CA THR A 247 -21.25 -3.50 -11.84
C THR A 247 -20.52 -4.48 -12.77
N ARG A 248 -19.86 -3.96 -13.81
CA ARG A 248 -19.01 -4.75 -14.70
C ARG A 248 -17.56 -4.62 -14.29
N ALA A 249 -16.82 -5.74 -14.34
CA ALA A 249 -15.40 -5.80 -14.08
C ALA A 249 -14.69 -6.27 -15.35
N GLU A 250 -13.88 -5.41 -15.96
CA GLU A 250 -13.22 -5.70 -17.25
C GLU A 250 -11.70 -5.57 -17.12
N MET A 251 -10.96 -6.38 -17.86
CA MET A 251 -9.50 -6.30 -17.91
C MET A 251 -9.10 -5.12 -18.80
N PRO A 252 -8.10 -4.31 -18.41
CA PRO A 252 -7.61 -3.25 -19.28
C PRO A 252 -7.00 -3.83 -20.56
N THR A 253 -7.26 -3.17 -21.68
CA THR A 253 -6.67 -3.41 -22.99
C THR A 253 -5.19 -3.07 -23.01
N VAL A 254 -4.80 -2.02 -22.27
CA VAL A 254 -3.42 -1.53 -22.14
C VAL A 254 -2.72 -2.19 -20.94
N ASP A 255 -1.50 -2.67 -21.15
CA ASP A 255 -0.64 -3.10 -20.04
C ASP A 255 -0.05 -1.87 -19.34
N PRO A 256 -0.26 -1.68 -18.02
CA PRO A 256 0.33 -0.54 -17.34
C PRO A 256 1.86 -0.56 -17.37
N ARG A 257 2.47 -1.76 -17.42
CA ARG A 257 3.92 -1.89 -17.46
C ARG A 257 4.47 -1.28 -18.74
N GLY A 258 5.54 -0.51 -18.60
CA GLY A 258 6.17 0.21 -19.72
C GLY A 258 5.55 1.58 -20.00
N HIS A 259 4.43 1.93 -19.37
CA HIS A 259 3.94 3.31 -19.34
C HIS A 259 4.58 4.06 -18.17
N GLY A 260 4.73 5.38 -18.29
CA GLY A 260 4.91 6.24 -17.13
C GLY A 260 3.56 6.53 -16.45
N VAL A 261 3.59 6.97 -15.18
CA VAL A 261 2.36 7.32 -14.41
C VAL A 261 1.48 8.28 -15.21
N GLY A 262 2.05 9.33 -15.81
CA GLY A 262 1.31 10.27 -16.64
C GLY A 262 0.61 9.59 -17.83
N GLY A 263 1.31 8.69 -18.53
CA GLY A 263 0.74 7.95 -19.65
C GLY A 263 -0.50 7.15 -19.27
N LEU A 264 -0.50 6.54 -18.07
CA LEU A 264 -1.65 5.79 -17.55
C LEU A 264 -2.89 6.66 -17.34
N LEU A 265 -2.70 7.91 -16.90
CA LEU A 265 -3.81 8.82 -16.61
C LEU A 265 -4.72 9.04 -17.82
N THR A 266 -4.14 9.03 -19.02
CA THR A 266 -4.86 9.22 -20.29
C THR A 266 -5.41 7.92 -20.90
N THR A 267 -5.16 6.76 -20.27
CA THR A 267 -5.71 5.48 -20.71
C THR A 267 -7.11 5.26 -20.11
N GLU A 268 -7.79 4.19 -20.53
CA GLU A 268 -9.08 3.77 -19.96
C GLU A 268 -9.05 3.42 -18.46
N LEU A 269 -7.87 3.24 -17.86
CA LEU A 269 -7.74 3.02 -16.42
C LEU A 269 -8.22 4.23 -15.61
N TYR A 270 -7.98 5.45 -16.13
CA TYR A 270 -8.25 6.71 -15.42
C TYR A 270 -9.08 7.70 -16.25
N GLY A 271 -9.01 7.61 -17.58
CA GLY A 271 -9.89 8.34 -18.49
C GLY A 271 -9.66 9.85 -18.53
N LEU A 272 -8.49 10.35 -18.14
CA LEU A 272 -8.20 11.78 -18.23
C LEU A 272 -8.00 12.19 -19.69
N ASN A 273 -8.57 13.32 -20.08
CA ASN A 273 -8.40 13.86 -21.44
C ASN A 273 -6.99 14.40 -21.69
N THR A 274 -6.30 14.83 -20.63
CA THR A 274 -4.98 15.44 -20.67
C THR A 274 -4.25 15.19 -19.36
N GLN A 275 -2.92 15.24 -19.42
CA GLN A 275 -2.05 15.22 -18.23
C GLN A 275 -1.72 16.64 -17.74
N LEU A 276 -2.08 17.65 -18.54
CA LEU A 276 -1.85 19.04 -18.24
C LEU A 276 -2.90 19.53 -17.24
N ASP A 277 -2.52 20.53 -16.45
CA ASP A 277 -3.46 21.22 -15.59
C ASP A 277 -4.49 22.01 -16.42
N ASP A 278 -5.63 22.32 -15.81
CA ASP A 278 -6.74 22.99 -16.48
C ASP A 278 -6.36 24.35 -17.08
N HIS A 279 -5.43 25.08 -16.47
CA HIS A 279 -5.02 26.41 -16.97
C HIS A 279 -4.22 26.27 -18.26
N THR A 280 -3.21 25.42 -18.23
CA THR A 280 -2.40 25.11 -19.41
C THR A 280 -3.25 24.54 -20.55
N GLN A 281 -4.18 23.62 -20.23
CA GLN A 281 -5.07 23.05 -21.25
C GLN A 281 -5.94 24.14 -21.91
N ARG A 282 -6.50 25.07 -21.12
CA ARG A 282 -7.28 26.21 -21.67
C ARG A 282 -6.44 27.09 -22.60
N LEU A 283 -5.18 27.35 -22.25
CA LEU A 283 -4.29 28.14 -23.12
C LEU A 283 -4.07 27.44 -24.47
N ILE A 284 -3.83 26.13 -24.46
CA ILE A 284 -3.69 25.32 -25.68
C ILE A 284 -4.98 25.33 -26.50
N ASP A 285 -6.14 25.19 -25.86
CA ASP A 285 -7.43 25.20 -26.54
C ASP A 285 -7.69 26.55 -27.23
N ILE A 286 -7.43 27.66 -26.53
CA ILE A 286 -7.53 29.02 -27.09
C ILE A 286 -6.54 29.21 -28.25
N GLN A 287 -5.29 28.77 -28.07
CA GLN A 287 -4.28 28.83 -29.14
C GLN A 287 -4.76 28.09 -30.39
N TYR A 288 -5.33 26.90 -30.22
CA TYR A 288 -5.85 26.08 -31.30
C TYR A 288 -7.07 26.72 -32.00
N GLU A 289 -8.04 27.24 -31.25
CA GLU A 289 -9.21 27.94 -31.79
C GLU A 289 -8.81 29.17 -32.62
N LEU A 290 -7.92 30.01 -32.09
CA LEU A 290 -7.44 31.19 -32.78
C LEU A 290 -6.59 30.83 -34.01
N SER A 291 -5.70 29.84 -33.90
CA SER A 291 -4.86 29.41 -35.03
C SER A 291 -5.65 28.80 -36.19
N ARG A 292 -6.86 28.29 -35.94
CA ARG A 292 -7.76 27.77 -36.98
C ARG A 292 -8.62 28.83 -37.64
N THR A 293 -8.68 30.04 -37.08
CA THR A 293 -9.51 31.11 -37.61
C THR A 293 -8.77 31.78 -38.79
N PRO A 294 -9.29 31.70 -40.02
CA PRO A 294 -8.54 32.09 -41.23
C PRO A 294 -8.27 33.61 -41.33
N VAL A 295 -9.08 34.45 -40.67
CA VAL A 295 -8.84 35.89 -40.55
C VAL A 295 -9.06 36.29 -39.11
N LEU A 296 -7.96 36.58 -38.41
CA LEU A 296 -7.98 37.05 -37.02
C LEU A 296 -8.15 38.57 -37.00
N ASN A 297 -9.05 39.07 -36.14
CA ASN A 297 -9.12 40.50 -35.86
C ASN A 297 -7.93 40.95 -34.97
N GLU A 298 -7.75 42.25 -34.76
CA GLU A 298 -6.64 42.77 -33.94
C GLU A 298 -6.69 42.36 -32.46
N GLU A 299 -7.88 42.13 -31.91
CA GLU A 299 -8.04 41.66 -30.53
C GLU A 299 -7.62 40.20 -30.41
N ASP A 300 -8.05 39.34 -31.33
CA ASP A 300 -7.72 37.92 -31.40
C ASP A 300 -6.23 37.72 -31.67
N ASN A 301 -5.62 38.57 -32.51
CA ASN A 301 -4.16 38.57 -32.69
C ASN A 301 -3.42 38.95 -31.40
N ARG A 302 -3.89 39.95 -30.66
CA ARG A 302 -3.31 40.32 -29.36
C ARG A 302 -3.52 39.23 -28.32
N ARG A 303 -4.67 38.54 -28.35
CA ARG A 303 -4.97 37.40 -27.47
C ARG A 303 -4.06 36.22 -27.79
N LEU A 304 -3.88 35.87 -29.07
CA LEU A 304 -2.99 34.78 -29.50
C LEU A 304 -1.53 35.04 -29.10
N ARG A 305 -1.03 36.27 -29.25
CA ARG A 305 0.32 36.64 -28.78
C ARG A 305 0.48 36.44 -27.29
N ARG A 306 -0.46 36.95 -26.48
CA ARG A 306 -0.45 36.76 -25.03
C ARG A 306 -0.44 35.28 -24.63
N VAL A 307 -1.29 34.48 -25.27
CA VAL A 307 -1.36 33.03 -25.02
C VAL A 307 -0.06 32.33 -25.39
N ASN A 308 0.57 32.69 -26.52
CA ASN A 308 1.86 32.13 -26.91
C ASN A 308 2.97 32.51 -25.92
N GLU A 309 3.06 33.79 -25.53
CA GLU A 309 4.03 34.25 -24.54
C GLU A 309 3.87 33.52 -23.19
N GLU A 310 2.62 33.27 -22.79
CA GLU A 310 2.32 32.53 -21.57
C GLU A 310 2.70 31.04 -21.69
N LEU A 311 2.37 30.38 -22.80
CA LEU A 311 2.77 28.99 -23.07
C LEU A 311 4.31 28.84 -23.16
N GLU A 312 5.00 29.80 -23.77
CA GLU A 312 6.47 29.86 -23.81
C GLU A 312 7.04 29.97 -22.40
N SER A 313 6.45 30.81 -21.55
CA SER A 313 6.86 30.96 -20.14
C SER A 313 6.69 29.68 -19.31
N LEU A 314 5.68 28.85 -19.67
CA LEU A 314 5.43 27.54 -19.07
C LEU A 314 6.35 26.44 -19.65
N GLY A 315 7.27 26.78 -20.57
CA GLY A 315 8.18 25.84 -21.20
C GLY A 315 7.51 24.94 -22.25
N LEU A 316 6.29 25.28 -22.69
CA LEU A 316 5.54 24.59 -23.76
C LEU A 316 5.80 25.20 -25.14
N ASP A 317 6.98 25.77 -25.28
CA ASP A 317 7.42 26.50 -26.46
C ASP A 317 7.42 25.59 -27.70
N THR A 318 6.71 26.02 -28.75
CA THR A 318 6.63 25.34 -30.05
C THR A 318 7.99 25.06 -30.68
N ILE A 319 9.05 25.77 -30.27
CA ILE A 319 10.40 25.71 -30.86
C ILE A 319 11.28 24.62 -30.21
N ARG A 320 10.90 24.08 -29.04
CA ARG A 320 11.61 22.98 -28.36
C ARG A 320 10.87 21.64 -28.39
N ARG A 321 9.97 21.41 -29.36
CA ARG A 321 9.59 20.04 -29.73
C ARG A 321 10.75 19.41 -30.48
N ASP A 322 11.38 18.42 -29.85
CA ASP A 322 12.49 17.63 -30.38
C ASP A 322 12.33 17.37 -31.89
N SER A 323 13.46 17.42 -32.61
CA SER A 323 13.61 16.96 -34.00
C SER A 323 12.84 15.65 -34.26
N SER A 324 12.73 14.77 -33.27
CA SER A 324 11.98 13.51 -33.30
C SER A 324 10.46 13.67 -33.50
N VAL A 325 9.80 14.67 -32.88
CA VAL A 325 8.35 14.93 -33.02
C VAL A 325 8.04 15.56 -34.37
N SER A 326 8.89 16.48 -34.83
CA SER A 326 8.76 17.07 -36.18
C SER A 326 9.02 16.03 -37.26
N LEU A 327 10.01 15.15 -37.09
CA LEU A 327 10.25 14.00 -37.96
C LEU A 327 9.10 12.98 -37.93
N PHE A 328 8.45 12.80 -36.77
CA PHE A 328 7.28 11.94 -36.62
C PHE A 328 6.06 12.50 -37.37
N LEU A 329 5.74 13.78 -37.19
CA LEU A 329 4.66 14.45 -37.91
C LEU A 329 4.92 14.50 -39.42
N ALA A 330 6.18 14.70 -39.84
CA ALA A 330 6.58 14.64 -41.24
C ALA A 330 6.45 13.22 -41.84
N GLU A 331 6.81 12.17 -41.10
CA GLU A 331 6.62 10.77 -41.54
C GLU A 331 5.13 10.39 -41.60
N LEU A 332 4.32 10.86 -40.65
CA LEU A 332 2.86 10.72 -40.66
C LEU A 332 2.24 11.39 -41.89
N ASP A 333 2.66 12.62 -42.21
CA ASP A 333 2.18 13.34 -43.39
C ASP A 333 2.66 12.68 -44.70
N ARG A 334 3.90 12.19 -44.75
CA ARG A 334 4.43 11.41 -45.90
C ARG A 334 3.60 10.16 -46.15
N ARG A 335 3.32 9.36 -45.11
CA ARG A 335 2.54 8.13 -45.24
C ARG A 335 1.06 8.39 -45.47
N ARG A 336 0.49 9.47 -44.93
CA ARG A 336 -0.86 9.95 -45.29
C ARG A 336 -0.95 10.28 -46.78
N LYS A 337 0.07 10.93 -47.35
CA LYS A 337 0.14 11.22 -48.80
C LYS A 337 0.34 9.96 -49.64
N GLU A 338 1.11 8.98 -49.18
CA GLU A 338 1.20 7.65 -49.82
C GLU A 338 -0.15 6.88 -49.76
N LEU A 339 -0.87 6.97 -48.64
CA LEU A 339 -2.20 6.39 -48.47
C LEU A 339 -3.25 7.09 -49.34
N LEU A 340 -3.20 8.41 -49.50
CA LEU A 340 -4.06 9.15 -50.44
C LEU A 340 -3.74 8.77 -51.89
N LYS A 341 -2.46 8.51 -52.22
CA LYS A 341 -2.06 7.93 -53.51
C LYS A 341 -2.58 6.50 -53.70
N ARG A 342 -2.60 5.67 -52.65
CA ARG A 342 -3.16 4.31 -52.67
C ARG A 342 -4.69 4.28 -52.66
N ALA A 343 -5.35 5.24 -52.02
CA ALA A 343 -6.80 5.42 -52.03
C ALA A 343 -7.31 5.99 -53.38
N GLY A 344 -6.39 6.53 -54.20
CA GLY A 344 -6.62 6.75 -55.64
C GLY A 344 -6.52 5.48 -56.49
N SER A 345 -6.19 4.33 -55.88
CA SER A 345 -6.29 2.99 -56.48
C SER A 345 -7.43 2.21 -55.81
N ALA A 346 -7.94 1.20 -56.49
CA ALA A 346 -9.34 0.76 -56.44
C ALA A 346 -9.88 0.17 -55.11
N ASP A 347 -9.16 0.24 -53.99
CA ASP A 347 -9.60 -0.33 -52.71
C ASP A 347 -8.98 0.42 -51.49
N PRO A 348 -9.69 1.38 -50.87
CA PRO A 348 -9.19 2.11 -49.72
C PRO A 348 -9.32 1.30 -48.41
N PRO A 349 -8.34 1.40 -47.47
CA PRO A 349 -8.43 0.73 -46.18
C PRO A 349 -9.59 1.27 -45.34
N SER A 350 -10.20 0.39 -44.56
CA SER A 350 -11.32 0.72 -43.66
C SER A 350 -10.89 1.66 -42.53
N ALA A 351 -11.86 2.38 -41.95
CA ALA A 351 -11.60 3.31 -40.84
C ALA A 351 -10.99 2.61 -39.61
N GLU A 352 -11.32 1.33 -39.40
CA GLU A 352 -10.75 0.51 -38.33
C GLU A 352 -9.28 0.16 -38.60
N GLU A 353 -8.92 -0.23 -39.83
CA GLU A 353 -7.53 -0.49 -40.22
C GLU A 353 -6.66 0.78 -40.09
N PHE A 354 -7.24 1.94 -40.41
CA PHE A 354 -6.57 3.22 -40.23
C PHE A 354 -6.32 3.53 -38.75
N ALA A 355 -7.32 3.34 -37.89
CA ALA A 355 -7.18 3.55 -36.45
C ALA A 355 -6.15 2.59 -35.81
N LEU A 356 -6.17 1.32 -36.19
CA LEU A 356 -5.24 0.29 -35.72
C LEU A 356 -3.79 0.57 -36.15
N MET A 357 -3.62 1.11 -37.35
CA MET A 357 -2.30 1.47 -37.88
C MET A 357 -1.72 2.74 -37.23
N VAL A 358 -2.56 3.74 -36.94
CA VAL A 358 -2.16 4.92 -36.15
C VAL A 358 -1.73 4.49 -34.75
N ARG A 359 -2.47 3.56 -34.14
CA ARG A 359 -2.15 3.02 -32.80
C ARG A 359 -0.82 2.26 -32.78
N ARG A 360 -0.55 1.40 -33.79
CA ARG A 360 0.77 0.74 -33.96
C ARG A 360 1.93 1.71 -34.13
N LEU A 361 1.73 2.82 -34.85
CA LEU A 361 2.76 3.83 -35.08
C LEU A 361 3.11 4.61 -33.82
N PHE A 362 2.12 4.85 -32.95
CA PHE A 362 2.34 5.42 -31.63
C PHE A 362 3.15 4.46 -30.75
N ASP A 363 2.79 3.18 -30.74
CA ASP A 363 3.50 2.16 -29.95
C ASP A 363 4.94 1.93 -30.43
N GLU A 364 5.22 1.86 -31.73
CA GLU A 364 6.56 1.55 -32.27
C GLU A 364 7.61 2.65 -32.02
N LYS A 365 7.22 3.93 -31.98
CA LYS A 365 8.17 5.04 -31.78
C LYS A 365 8.31 5.51 -30.34
N LEU A 366 7.29 5.36 -29.50
CA LEU A 366 7.41 5.66 -28.05
C LEU A 366 8.06 4.51 -27.27
N SER A 367 7.92 3.25 -27.70
CA SER A 367 8.53 2.09 -27.03
C SER A 367 10.04 1.92 -27.25
N ARG A 368 10.61 2.51 -28.31
CA ARG A 368 12.06 2.40 -28.61
C ARG A 368 12.96 3.41 -27.91
N GLY A 369 12.42 4.18 -26.96
CA GLY A 369 13.21 5.10 -26.14
C GLY A 369 13.65 6.34 -26.91
N LEU A 370 13.05 7.46 -26.54
CA LEU A 370 13.87 8.61 -26.17
C LEU A 370 14.58 8.29 -24.85
#